data_AF-A0A6C1T0B5-F1
#
_entry.id   AF-A0A6C1T0B5-F1
#
_cell.length_a   1.000
_cell.length_b   1.000
_cell.length_c   1.000
_cell.angle_alpha   90.00
_cell.angle_beta   90.00
_cell.angle_gamma   90.00
#
_symmetry.space_group_name_H-M   'P 1'
#
loop_
_entity.id
_entity.type
_entity.pdbx_description
1 polymer ?
#
loop_
_entity_poly.entity_id
_entity_poly.type
_entity_poly.pdbx_seq_one_letter_code
_entity_poly.pdbx_strand_id
1 'polypeptide(L)'
;MAGDKRFAKDRHRPDGKWVQATTMQNVVSVQHRKPEAQAFADAARKAEKKGLQYGVQLEHQPNNPHDPNAIAVYGISEKKGLFSKSVAEWHIGYLESELAAELVSDLISKNIQIAAELHSIYESDSGFLDFNIIVLAPPGHSESARRKSKQ
;
A
#
# COMPACT_ATOMS: atom_id res chain seq x y z
N MET A 1 3.37 18.80 25.25
CA MET A 1 3.30 17.39 24.84
C MET A 1 2.83 17.39 23.40
N ALA A 2 3.76 17.27 22.45
CA ALA A 2 3.44 17.19 21.04
C ALA A 2 2.99 15.75 20.74
N GLY A 3 1.84 15.62 20.08
CA GLY A 3 1.16 14.35 19.90
C GLY A 3 1.43 13.77 18.52
N ASP A 4 1.76 12.49 18.49
CA ASP A 4 1.87 11.68 17.28
C ASP A 4 0.66 11.88 16.36
N LYS A 5 0.93 12.05 15.06
CA LYS A 5 -0.11 12.36 14.07
C LYS A 5 -0.40 11.14 13.22
N ARG A 6 -1.63 10.64 13.33
CA ARG A 6 -2.20 9.63 12.44
C ARG A 6 -3.22 10.27 11.51
N PHE A 7 -3.02 10.13 10.21
CA PHE A 7 -3.91 10.66 9.17
C PHE A 7 -4.10 9.64 8.05
N ALA A 8 -4.76 10.06 6.97
CA ALA A 8 -5.14 9.18 5.86
C ALA A 8 -6.09 8.06 6.31
N LYS A 9 -7.12 8.42 7.10
CA LYS A 9 -8.10 7.47 7.63
C LYS A 9 -9.19 7.13 6.62
N ASP A 10 -9.34 7.93 5.57
CA ASP A 10 -10.27 7.61 4.49
C ASP A 10 -9.71 6.40 3.73
N ARG A 11 -10.35 5.26 4.00
CA ARG A 11 -10.03 3.95 3.44
C ARG A 11 -10.50 3.87 2.01
N HIS A 12 -9.78 4.54 1.12
CA HIS A 12 -10.03 4.43 -0.31
C HIS A 12 -9.69 3.02 -0.78
N ARG A 13 -10.73 2.23 -1.03
CA ARG A 13 -10.61 0.94 -1.71
C ARG A 13 -10.61 1.16 -3.22
N PRO A 14 -9.83 0.35 -3.97
CA PRO A 14 -9.96 0.31 -5.41
C PRO A 14 -11.38 -0.13 -5.81
N ASP A 15 -11.82 0.32 -6.99
CA ASP A 15 -13.12 -0.07 -7.55
C ASP A 15 -13.20 -1.59 -7.72
N GLY A 16 -14.40 -2.15 -7.52
CA GLY A 16 -14.66 -3.59 -7.68
C GLY A 16 -14.96 -4.32 -6.37
N LYS A 17 -15.16 -5.64 -6.45
CA LYS A 17 -15.42 -6.50 -5.30
C LYS A 17 -14.09 -7.04 -4.80
N TRP A 18 -13.69 -6.60 -3.61
CA TRP A 18 -12.44 -6.98 -2.97
C TRP A 18 -12.70 -7.55 -1.57
N VAL A 19 -11.93 -8.56 -1.19
CA VAL A 19 -11.87 -9.11 0.17
C VAL A 19 -10.46 -8.99 0.73
N GLN A 20 -10.34 -8.91 2.05
CA GLN A 20 -9.03 -8.84 2.71
C GLN A 20 -8.30 -10.19 2.54
N ALA A 21 -7.14 -10.15 1.91
CA ALA A 21 -6.25 -11.30 1.72
C ALA A 21 -5.26 -11.45 2.89
N THR A 22 -5.07 -10.39 3.67
CA THR A 22 -4.17 -10.32 4.82
C THR A 22 -4.82 -9.54 5.98
N THR A 23 -4.25 -9.66 7.18
CA THR A 23 -4.39 -8.64 8.23
C THR A 23 -3.66 -7.35 7.82
N MET A 24 -3.65 -6.35 8.71
CA MET A 24 -2.84 -5.14 8.55
C MET A 24 -1.34 -5.46 8.48
N GLN A 25 -0.65 -4.88 7.51
CA GLN A 25 0.76 -5.07 7.22
C GLN A 25 1.50 -3.74 7.22
N ASN A 26 2.74 -3.73 7.67
CA ASN A 26 3.62 -2.57 7.56
C ASN A 26 4.36 -2.60 6.22
N VAL A 27 4.48 -1.43 5.59
CA VAL A 27 5.40 -1.24 4.47
C VAL A 27 6.82 -1.19 5.04
N VAL A 28 7.69 -2.06 4.54
CA VAL A 28 9.09 -2.14 4.98
C VAL A 28 9.99 -1.30 4.07
N SER A 29 11.23 -1.05 4.54
CA SER A 29 12.25 -0.30 3.79
C SER A 29 11.89 1.17 3.51
N VAL A 30 10.89 1.72 4.20
CA VAL A 30 10.47 3.13 4.10
C VAL A 30 11.63 4.09 4.36
N GLN A 31 12.54 3.75 5.29
CA GLN A 31 13.71 4.58 5.59
C GLN A 31 14.68 4.72 4.40
N HIS A 32 14.76 3.71 3.53
CA HIS A 32 15.55 3.77 2.28
C HIS A 32 14.86 4.58 1.17
N ARG A 33 13.58 4.94 1.37
CA ARG A 33 12.72 5.72 0.47
C ARG A 33 12.19 6.98 1.16
N LYS A 34 12.93 7.51 2.15
CA LYS A 34 12.45 8.60 3.00
C LYS A 34 11.98 9.84 2.21
N PRO A 35 12.68 10.31 1.16
CA PRO A 35 12.21 11.44 0.34
C PRO A 35 10.85 11.17 -0.34
N GLU A 36 10.69 10.01 -0.95
CA GLU A 36 9.47 9.58 -1.64
C GLU A 36 8.32 9.35 -0.66
N ALA A 37 8.62 8.70 0.48
CA ALA A 37 7.68 8.47 1.56
C ALA A 37 7.15 9.78 2.16
N GLN A 38 8.03 10.76 2.41
CA GLN A 38 7.63 12.08 2.90
C GLN A 38 6.79 12.82 1.86
N ALA A 39 7.20 12.80 0.58
CA ALA A 39 6.47 13.44 -0.49
C ALA A 39 5.05 12.87 -0.63
N PHE A 40 4.91 11.54 -0.53
CA PHE A 40 3.60 10.89 -0.52
C PHE A 40 2.78 11.26 0.72
N ALA A 41 3.36 11.22 1.93
CA ALA A 41 2.69 11.58 3.17
C ALA A 41 2.10 13.01 3.11
N ASP A 42 2.87 13.97 2.58
CA ASP A 42 2.40 15.34 2.38
C ASP A 42 1.32 15.45 1.29
N ALA A 43 1.43 14.67 0.21
CA ALA A 43 0.44 14.62 -0.85
C ALA A 43 -0.90 14.05 -0.35
N ALA A 44 -0.88 12.92 0.37
CA ALA A 44 -2.05 12.29 0.98
C ALA A 44 -2.76 13.25 1.94
N ARG A 45 -2.01 13.95 2.81
CA ARG A 45 -2.58 14.97 3.71
C ARG A 45 -3.26 16.12 2.96
N LYS A 46 -2.68 16.57 1.83
CA LYS A 46 -3.27 17.62 1.00
C LYS A 46 -4.50 17.11 0.25
N ALA A 47 -4.49 15.86 -0.19
CA ALA A 47 -5.61 15.23 -0.88
C ALA A 47 -6.80 15.02 0.05
N GLU A 48 -6.57 14.49 1.26
CA GLU A 48 -7.58 14.32 2.33
C GLU A 48 -8.29 15.66 2.62
N LYS A 49 -7.54 16.74 2.85
CA LYS A 49 -8.09 18.09 3.06
C LYS A 49 -8.91 18.65 1.90
N LYS A 50 -8.68 18.15 0.68
CA LYS A 50 -9.34 18.60 -0.55
C LYS A 50 -10.42 17.65 -1.05
N GLY A 51 -10.67 16.53 -0.36
CA GLY A 51 -11.55 15.47 -0.84
C GLY A 51 -11.09 14.84 -2.16
N LEU A 52 -9.79 14.78 -2.39
CA LEU A 52 -9.18 14.12 -3.56
C LEU A 52 -8.75 12.69 -3.20
N GLN A 53 -8.71 11.79 -4.18
CA GLN A 53 -8.33 10.41 -3.92
C GLN A 53 -6.83 10.27 -3.63
N TYR A 54 -6.51 9.37 -2.71
CA TYR A 54 -5.16 8.91 -2.43
C TYR A 54 -5.20 7.46 -1.91
N GLY A 55 -4.08 6.75 -1.98
CA GLY A 55 -4.01 5.34 -1.58
C GLY A 55 -2.65 4.72 -1.88
N VAL A 56 -2.64 3.41 -2.07
CA VAL A 56 -1.44 2.65 -2.43
C VAL A 56 -1.71 1.69 -3.58
N GLN A 57 -0.67 1.38 -4.35
CA GLN A 57 -0.65 0.35 -5.38
C GLN A 57 0.48 -0.64 -5.10
N LEU A 58 0.30 -1.88 -5.55
CA LEU A 58 1.27 -2.96 -5.41
C LEU A 58 1.77 -3.36 -6.80
N GLU A 59 3.08 -3.57 -6.93
CA GLU A 59 3.71 -4.04 -8.17
C GLU A 59 4.65 -5.21 -7.86
N HIS A 60 4.41 -6.37 -8.46
CA HIS A 60 5.34 -7.49 -8.38
C HIS A 60 6.56 -7.22 -9.28
N GLN A 61 7.76 -7.36 -8.71
CA GLN A 61 9.04 -7.13 -9.39
C GLN A 61 9.82 -8.45 -9.55
N PRO A 62 9.44 -9.34 -10.48
CA PRO A 62 10.08 -10.64 -10.67
C PRO A 62 11.56 -10.57 -11.04
N ASN A 63 12.00 -9.43 -11.58
CA ASN A 63 13.38 -9.18 -11.99
C ASN A 63 14.19 -8.43 -10.91
N ASN A 64 13.67 -8.27 -9.69
CA ASN A 64 14.41 -7.63 -8.61
C ASN A 64 15.63 -8.51 -8.24
N PRO A 65 16.86 -7.95 -8.22
CA PRO A 65 18.08 -8.73 -8.06
C PRO A 65 18.27 -9.30 -6.64
N HIS A 66 17.51 -8.82 -5.66
CA HIS A 66 17.61 -9.24 -4.27
C HIS A 66 16.55 -10.27 -3.87
N ASP A 67 15.34 -10.14 -4.42
CA ASP A 67 14.22 -11.03 -4.14
C ASP A 67 13.26 -11.11 -5.34
N PRO A 68 13.14 -12.25 -6.04
CA PRO A 68 12.23 -12.39 -7.18
C PRO A 68 10.75 -12.34 -6.78
N ASN A 69 10.43 -12.42 -5.48
CA ASN A 69 9.08 -12.25 -4.98
C ASN A 69 8.78 -10.82 -4.54
N ALA A 70 9.73 -9.88 -4.69
CA ALA A 70 9.57 -8.51 -4.20
C ALA A 70 8.28 -7.87 -4.73
N ILE A 71 7.45 -7.36 -3.83
CA ILE A 71 6.27 -6.57 -4.16
C ILE A 71 6.52 -5.14 -3.68
N ALA A 72 6.75 -4.24 -4.63
CA ALA A 72 6.91 -2.82 -4.37
C ALA A 72 5.57 -2.17 -3.99
N VAL A 73 5.63 -1.23 -3.07
CA VAL A 73 4.48 -0.42 -2.63
C VAL A 73 4.67 0.99 -3.11
N TYR A 74 3.71 1.46 -3.92
CA TYR A 74 3.67 2.82 -4.42
C TYR A 74 2.54 3.59 -3.75
N GLY A 75 2.85 4.74 -3.14
CA GLY A 75 1.84 5.70 -2.73
C GLY A 75 1.30 6.44 -3.95
N ILE A 76 -0.02 6.63 -4.03
CA ILE A 76 -0.67 7.35 -5.13
C ILE A 76 -1.55 8.48 -4.59
N SER A 77 -1.59 9.61 -5.30
CA SER A 77 -2.47 10.73 -4.95
C SER A 77 -2.90 11.53 -6.17
N GLU A 78 -4.20 11.83 -6.25
CA GLU A 78 -4.77 12.76 -7.21
C GLU A 78 -4.27 14.19 -6.96
N LYS A 79 -3.87 14.84 -8.04
CA LYS A 79 -3.60 16.28 -8.11
C LYS A 79 -4.64 16.92 -9.03
N LYS A 80 -5.26 17.99 -8.55
CA LYS A 80 -6.18 18.81 -9.34
C LYS A 80 -5.40 19.94 -10.01
N GLY A 81 -5.29 19.89 -11.34
CA GLY A 81 -4.88 21.02 -12.18
C GLY A 81 -6.07 21.92 -12.52
N LEU A 82 -5.81 23.03 -13.23
CA LEU A 82 -6.87 23.97 -13.62
C LEU A 82 -7.91 23.33 -14.56
N PHE A 83 -7.51 22.36 -15.40
CA PHE A 83 -8.37 21.70 -16.39
C PHE A 83 -8.22 20.17 -16.46
N SER A 84 -7.44 19.56 -15.56
CA SER A 84 -7.20 18.12 -15.57
C SER A 84 -6.99 17.56 -14.16
N LYS A 85 -7.23 16.27 -14.01
CA LYS A 85 -6.75 15.48 -12.88
C LYS A 85 -5.53 14.68 -13.33
N SER A 86 -4.47 14.69 -12.54
CA SER A 86 -3.29 13.84 -12.75
C SER A 86 -3.05 13.02 -11.49
N VAL A 87 -2.62 11.77 -11.63
CA VAL A 87 -2.19 10.95 -10.49
C VAL A 87 -0.68 11.05 -10.37
N ALA A 88 -0.21 11.32 -9.16
CA ALA A 88 1.21 11.24 -8.83
C ALA A 88 1.48 9.95 -8.04
N GLU A 89 2.66 9.39 -8.24
CA GLU A 89 3.07 8.10 -7.72
C GLU A 89 4.47 8.21 -7.08
N TRP A 90 4.67 7.49 -5.97
CA TRP A 90 5.92 7.47 -5.22
C TRP A 90 6.21 6.05 -4.73
N HIS A 91 7.40 5.51 -5.04
CA HIS A 91 7.84 4.23 -4.46
C HIS A 91 8.19 4.42 -2.98
N ILE A 92 7.32 3.97 -2.08
CA ILE A 92 7.44 4.23 -0.63
C ILE A 92 8.07 3.08 0.15
N GLY A 93 8.15 1.89 -0.43
CA GLY A 93 8.81 0.73 0.17
C GLY A 93 8.36 -0.58 -0.46
N TYR A 94 8.43 -1.66 0.30
CA TYR A 94 8.03 -2.99 -0.15
C TYR A 94 7.10 -3.67 0.87
N LEU A 95 6.43 -4.73 0.45
CA LEU A 95 5.92 -5.72 1.40
C LEU A 95 7.09 -6.48 2.04
N GLU A 96 6.86 -6.99 3.24
CA GLU A 96 7.80 -7.90 3.89
C GLU A 96 8.01 -9.17 3.03
N SER A 97 9.24 -9.68 3.00
CA SER A 97 9.66 -10.71 2.05
C SER A 97 8.90 -12.03 2.20
N GLU A 98 8.60 -12.45 3.43
CA GLU A 98 7.85 -13.68 3.68
C GLU A 98 6.42 -13.56 3.15
N LEU A 99 5.73 -12.47 3.47
CA LEU A 99 4.42 -12.17 2.92
C LEU A 99 4.44 -12.05 1.39
N ALA A 100 5.45 -11.39 0.83
CA ALA A 100 5.57 -11.22 -0.61
C ALA A 100 5.71 -12.57 -1.33
N ALA A 101 6.57 -13.46 -0.83
CA ALA A 101 6.70 -14.83 -1.31
C ALA A 101 5.39 -15.62 -1.18
N GLU A 102 4.66 -15.45 -0.07
CA GLU A 102 3.37 -16.08 0.14
C GLU A 102 2.34 -15.62 -0.92
N LEU A 103 2.22 -14.32 -1.15
CA LEU A 103 1.29 -13.74 -2.12
C LEU A 103 1.66 -14.12 -3.56
N VAL A 104 2.96 -14.14 -3.88
CA VAL A 104 3.44 -14.55 -5.20
C VAL A 104 3.08 -16.00 -5.48
N SER A 105 3.37 -16.90 -4.54
CA SER A 105 3.06 -18.32 -4.68
C SER A 105 1.55 -18.60 -4.72
N ASP A 106 0.78 -17.99 -3.81
CA ASP A 106 -0.63 -18.32 -3.63
C ASP A 106 -1.55 -17.71 -4.69
N LEU A 107 -1.23 -16.48 -5.14
CA LEU A 107 -2.13 -15.64 -5.92
C LEU A 107 -1.50 -15.27 -7.27
N ILE A 108 -0.36 -14.58 -7.28
CA ILE A 108 0.20 -13.99 -8.50
C ILE A 108 0.61 -15.08 -9.50
N SER A 109 1.21 -16.19 -9.04
CA SER A 109 1.60 -17.33 -9.89
C SER A 109 0.40 -17.99 -10.59
N LYS A 110 -0.80 -17.82 -10.03
CA LYS A 110 -2.08 -18.31 -10.57
C LYS A 110 -2.83 -17.22 -11.35
N ASN A 111 -2.16 -16.11 -11.66
CA ASN A 111 -2.71 -14.95 -12.34
C ASN A 111 -3.89 -14.31 -11.59
N ILE A 112 -3.91 -14.42 -10.26
CA ILE A 112 -4.91 -13.76 -9.41
C ILE A 112 -4.36 -12.38 -9.05
N GLN A 113 -5.11 -11.34 -9.43
CA GLN A 113 -4.75 -9.95 -9.15
C GLN A 113 -4.83 -9.66 -7.65
N ILE A 114 -3.91 -8.82 -7.18
CA ILE A 114 -3.94 -8.26 -5.83
C ILE A 114 -4.05 -6.74 -5.90
N ALA A 115 -4.63 -6.15 -4.86
CA ALA A 115 -4.64 -4.71 -4.66
C ALA A 115 -4.33 -4.40 -3.20
N ALA A 116 -4.32 -3.12 -2.82
CA ALA A 116 -4.12 -2.73 -1.43
C ALA A 116 -5.03 -1.58 -1.01
N GLU A 117 -5.41 -1.61 0.26
CA GLU A 117 -6.08 -0.51 0.96
C GLU A 117 -5.06 0.16 1.88
N LEU A 118 -4.89 1.48 1.77
CA LEU A 118 -4.11 2.24 2.74
C LEU A 118 -4.91 2.33 4.05
N HIS A 119 -4.36 1.74 5.12
CA HIS A 119 -5.04 1.69 6.42
C HIS A 119 -4.69 2.89 7.30
N SER A 120 -3.42 3.29 7.34
CA SER A 120 -3.00 4.54 7.97
C SER A 120 -1.58 4.96 7.64
N ILE A 121 -1.33 6.26 7.76
CA ILE A 121 0.00 6.85 7.80
C ILE A 121 0.27 7.37 9.22
N TYR A 122 1.41 6.97 9.79
CA TYR A 122 1.93 7.47 11.05
C TYR A 122 3.16 8.33 10.79
N GLU A 123 3.20 9.52 11.40
CA GLU A 123 4.36 10.40 11.39
C GLU A 123 4.67 10.83 12.83
N SER A 124 5.91 10.57 13.27
CA SER A 124 6.42 11.05 14.56
C SER A 124 7.00 12.47 14.45
N ASP A 125 7.21 13.13 15.59
CA ASP A 125 7.90 14.42 15.65
C ASP A 125 9.37 14.36 15.18
N SER A 126 10.00 13.18 15.23
CA SER A 126 11.35 12.95 14.70
C SER A 126 11.39 12.72 13.18
N GLY A 127 10.23 12.78 12.51
CA GLY A 127 10.10 12.50 11.08
C GLY A 127 10.28 11.02 10.74
N PHE A 128 9.95 10.12 11.68
CA PHE A 128 9.76 8.71 11.38
C PHE A 128 8.39 8.54 10.72
N LEU A 129 8.37 7.81 9.60
CA LEU A 129 7.15 7.51 8.85
C LEU A 129 6.91 6.00 8.87
N ASP A 130 5.65 5.63 9.09
CA ASP A 130 5.18 4.26 8.96
C ASP A 130 3.86 4.22 8.19
N PHE A 131 3.74 3.23 7.31
CA PHE A 131 2.60 3.06 6.41
C PHE A 131 2.03 1.67 6.64
N ASN A 132 0.77 1.65 7.07
CA ASN A 132 0.04 0.42 7.31
C ASN A 132 -0.94 0.20 6.17
N ILE A 133 -0.95 -0.99 5.58
CA ILE A 133 -1.82 -1.35 4.46
C ILE A 133 -2.53 -2.69 4.72
N ILE A 134 -3.55 -2.98 3.94
CA ILE A 134 -4.20 -4.30 3.90
C ILE A 134 -4.19 -4.77 2.45
N VAL A 135 -3.65 -5.96 2.21
CA VAL A 135 -3.67 -6.55 0.86
C VAL A 135 -5.05 -7.12 0.59
N LEU A 136 -5.54 -6.86 -0.61
CA LEU A 136 -6.86 -7.23 -1.09
C LEU A 136 -6.73 -8.25 -2.24
N ALA A 137 -7.70 -9.13 -2.35
CA ALA A 137 -7.83 -10.07 -3.46
C ALA A 137 -9.31 -10.22 -3.87
N PRO A 138 -9.61 -10.82 -5.04
CA PRO A 138 -10.98 -11.12 -5.44
C PRO A 138 -11.69 -12.07 -4.45
N PRO A 139 -13.03 -12.08 -4.42
CA PRO A 139 -13.80 -12.99 -3.58
C PRO A 139 -13.41 -14.45 -3.81
N GLY A 140 -13.31 -15.24 -2.74
CA GLY A 140 -12.77 -16.60 -2.76
C GLY A 140 -11.30 -16.70 -2.34
N HIS A 141 -10.59 -15.57 -2.28
CA HIS A 141 -9.17 -15.49 -1.89
C HIS A 141 -8.95 -14.67 -0.61
N SER A 142 -9.94 -14.65 0.29
CA SER A 142 -9.78 -14.00 1.59
C SER A 142 -8.70 -14.67 2.42
N GLU A 143 -8.18 -13.98 3.43
CA GLU A 143 -7.21 -14.54 4.37
C GLU A 143 -7.68 -15.89 4.94
N SER A 144 -8.92 -15.97 5.40
CA SER A 144 -9.49 -17.21 5.94
C SER A 144 -9.58 -18.31 4.88
N ALA A 145 -9.90 -17.98 3.63
CA ALA A 145 -9.96 -18.95 2.54
C ALA A 145 -8.56 -19.47 2.19
N ARG A 146 -7.57 -18.58 2.09
CA ARG A 146 -6.16 -18.92 1.83
C ARG A 146 -5.58 -19.81 2.92
N ARG A 147 -5.83 -19.49 4.20
CA ARG A 147 -5.39 -20.31 5.34
C ARG A 147 -5.99 -21.71 5.32
N LYS A 148 -7.28 -21.84 4.98
CA LYS A 148 -7.95 -23.16 4.87
C LYS A 148 -7.39 -24.02 3.74
N SER A 149 -7.01 -23.43 2.61
CA SER A 149 -6.45 -24.19 1.47
C SER A 149 -5.05 -24.75 1.70
N LYS A 150 -4.36 -24.34 2.78
CA LYS A 150 -3.01 -24.80 3.14
C LYS A 150 -3.01 -25.91 4.21
N GLN A 151 -4.16 -26.20 4.80
CA GLN A 151 -4.35 -27.30 5.77
C GLN A 151 -4.80 -28.55 5.05
#